data_AF-A0A520YSU6-F1
#
_entry.id   AF-A0A520YSU6-F1
#
_cell.length_a   1.000
_cell.length_b   1.000
_cell.length_c   1.000
_cell.angle_alpha   90.00
_cell.angle_beta   90.00
_cell.angle_gamma   90.00
#
_symmetry.space_group_name_H-M   'P 1'
#
loop_
_entity.id
_entity.type
_entity.pdbx_description
1 polymer ?
#
loop_
_entity_poly.entity_id
_entity_poly.type
_entity_poly.pdbx_seq_one_letter_code
_entity_poly.pdbx_strand_id
1 'polypeptide(L)'
;MCGCCGAAHRSHYDKKVQQTRDLSCGDARIYLEAEVRRVKCKKCGTVKREKLPWLANNPFYTKRFAHYVGRKCRAMTVKDVAKELKLDWHTVKALEKEYLQEQLRRNPVAAPRAIGIDEISQRKGHTYRIVVSDLERGKPIWFGGEDRSEASLDMFYHSLGPKKSKKIELAVMDMWKAFEKSTKKNVPQAAILYDKFHVMRHLGDALDKIRKMEYGRLSGKDQSYIKGQKYTLLSNRENLTLDGRKALKKLLRANKRLNTAYALRESFGQLWSYKTEGWARQFFDNWKESLKWQRLV
;
A
#
# COMPACT_ATOMS: atom_id res chain seq x y z
N MET A 1 15.96 -33.81 -14.62
CA MET A 1 15.91 -32.40 -15.12
C MET A 1 16.82 -31.54 -14.27
N CYS A 2 17.54 -30.56 -14.82
CA CYS A 2 18.34 -29.60 -14.06
C CYS A 2 17.46 -28.73 -13.15
N GLY A 3 17.80 -28.66 -11.86
CA GLY A 3 17.10 -27.87 -10.83
C GLY A 3 17.15 -26.37 -11.03
N CYS A 4 18.12 -25.86 -11.81
CA CYS A 4 18.29 -24.43 -12.06
C CYS A 4 17.58 -23.98 -13.34
N CYS A 5 17.87 -24.59 -14.48
CA CYS A 5 17.35 -24.15 -15.78
C CYS A 5 16.25 -25.03 -16.38
N GLY A 6 15.88 -26.14 -15.72
CA GLY A 6 14.85 -27.07 -16.19
C GLY A 6 15.27 -28.00 -17.34
N ALA A 7 16.48 -27.87 -17.89
CA ALA A 7 16.93 -28.70 -19.02
C ALA A 7 16.88 -30.21 -18.70
N ALA A 8 16.41 -31.01 -19.65
CA ALA A 8 16.42 -32.46 -19.55
C ALA A 8 17.83 -33.02 -19.84
N HIS A 9 18.23 -34.02 -19.08
CA HIS A 9 19.51 -34.72 -19.22
C HIS A 9 19.26 -36.22 -19.12
N ARG A 10 19.92 -37.01 -19.97
CA ARG A 10 19.76 -38.48 -20.04
C ARG A 10 20.62 -39.22 -19.00
N SER A 11 21.69 -38.60 -18.51
CA SER A 11 22.57 -39.13 -17.48
C SER A 11 22.68 -38.18 -16.29
N HIS A 12 23.17 -38.72 -15.16
CA HIS A 12 23.50 -37.96 -13.96
C HIS A 12 25.02 -37.99 -13.74
N TYR A 13 25.54 -36.97 -13.07
CA TYR A 13 26.94 -36.87 -12.67
C TYR A 13 27.21 -37.79 -11.48
N ASP A 14 26.42 -37.64 -10.42
CA ASP A 14 26.44 -38.51 -9.24
C ASP A 14 25.12 -38.38 -8.47
N LYS A 15 25.06 -38.99 -7.29
CA LYS A 15 23.92 -38.94 -6.38
C LYS A 15 24.36 -38.53 -4.99
N LYS A 16 23.47 -37.87 -4.26
CA LYS A 16 23.72 -37.47 -2.88
C LYS A 16 22.45 -37.67 -2.04
N VAL A 17 22.62 -38.29 -0.88
CA VAL A 17 21.57 -38.34 0.14
C VAL A 17 21.36 -36.95 0.73
N GLN A 18 20.11 -36.50 0.78
CA GLN A 18 19.75 -35.20 1.31
C GLN A 18 18.60 -35.34 2.30
N GLN A 19 18.78 -34.76 3.48
CA GLN A 19 17.69 -34.58 4.44
C GLN A 19 16.92 -33.30 4.14
N THR A 20 15.60 -33.42 4.11
CA THR A 20 14.66 -32.36 3.80
C THR A 20 13.62 -32.28 4.90
N ARG A 21 13.52 -31.14 5.57
CA ARG A 21 12.51 -30.92 6.61
C ARG A 21 11.12 -30.87 6.01
N ASP A 22 10.19 -31.53 6.69
CA ASP A 22 8.79 -31.60 6.32
C ASP A 22 7.86 -31.14 7.45
N LEU A 23 6.55 -31.25 7.23
CA LEU A 23 5.54 -30.99 8.25
C LEU A 23 5.77 -31.86 9.49
N SER A 24 5.73 -31.23 10.66
CA SER A 24 5.78 -31.93 11.94
C SER A 24 4.57 -32.86 12.11
N CYS A 25 4.78 -33.96 12.85
CA CYS A 25 3.71 -34.83 13.32
C CYS A 25 3.61 -34.68 14.84
N GLY A 26 2.60 -33.97 15.33
CA GLY A 26 2.58 -33.49 16.72
C GLY A 26 3.83 -32.66 17.02
N ASP A 27 4.50 -32.98 18.13
CA ASP A 27 5.72 -32.30 18.56
C ASP A 27 6.99 -32.78 17.83
N ALA A 28 6.89 -33.87 17.06
CA ALA A 28 8.02 -34.44 16.36
C ALA A 28 8.26 -33.74 15.02
N ARG A 29 9.52 -33.34 14.78
CA ARG A 29 9.96 -32.81 13.48
C ARG A 29 10.25 -33.95 12.54
N ILE A 30 9.65 -33.90 11.36
CA ILE A 30 9.87 -34.91 10.32
C ILE A 30 10.93 -34.40 9.34
N TYR A 31 11.90 -35.26 9.05
CA TYR A 31 12.87 -35.08 7.99
C TYR A 31 12.77 -36.25 7.02
N LEU A 32 12.61 -35.94 5.74
CA LEU A 32 12.63 -36.92 4.67
C LEU A 32 14.06 -37.06 4.16
N GLU A 33 14.56 -38.29 4.14
CA GLU A 33 15.82 -38.62 3.52
C GLU A 33 15.56 -39.12 2.10
N ALA A 34 16.15 -38.44 1.11
CA ALA A 34 15.99 -38.79 -0.29
C ALA A 34 17.33 -38.77 -1.02
N GLU A 35 17.53 -39.75 -1.90
CA GLU A 35 18.63 -39.76 -2.85
C GLU A 35 18.32 -38.79 -4.00
N VAL A 36 19.10 -37.70 -4.09
CA VAL A 36 18.94 -36.67 -5.12
C VAL A 36 20.06 -36.79 -6.14
N ARG A 37 19.70 -36.88 -7.42
CA ARG A 37 20.66 -36.94 -8.54
C ARG A 37 21.20 -35.54 -8.83
N ARG A 38 22.50 -35.43 -9.12
CA ARG A 38 23.10 -34.21 -9.67
C ARG A 38 23.40 -34.42 -11.14
N VAL A 39 23.18 -33.39 -11.96
CA VAL A 39 23.39 -33.42 -13.41
C VAL A 39 24.47 -32.42 -13.80
N LYS A 40 25.42 -32.82 -14.66
CA LYS A 40 26.37 -31.89 -15.29
C LYS A 40 25.63 -31.11 -16.38
N CYS A 41 25.08 -29.95 -16.00
CA CYS A 41 24.19 -29.19 -16.87
C CYS A 41 24.99 -28.37 -17.89
N LYS A 42 24.95 -28.78 -19.17
CA LYS A 42 25.60 -28.05 -20.27
C LYS A 42 25.12 -26.58 -20.38
N LYS A 43 23.82 -26.33 -20.17
CA LYS A 43 23.25 -24.97 -20.23
C LYS A 43 23.68 -24.06 -19.06
N CYS A 44 23.91 -24.63 -17.88
CA CYS A 44 24.35 -23.86 -16.70
C CYS A 44 25.87 -23.85 -16.53
N GLY A 45 26.62 -24.60 -17.34
CA GLY A 45 28.07 -24.74 -17.23
C GLY A 45 28.58 -25.44 -15.97
N THR A 46 27.72 -26.00 -15.12
CA THR A 46 28.11 -26.56 -13.82
C THR A 46 27.19 -27.69 -13.37
N VAL A 47 27.61 -28.43 -12.34
CA VAL A 47 26.83 -29.51 -11.73
C VAL A 47 25.69 -28.91 -10.91
N LYS A 48 24.46 -29.28 -11.23
CA LYS A 48 23.24 -28.84 -10.54
C LYS A 48 22.48 -30.05 -10.02
N ARG A 49 21.79 -29.91 -8.90
CA ARG A 49 20.83 -30.94 -8.45
C ARG A 49 19.69 -31.08 -9.43
N GLU A 50 19.06 -32.24 -9.44
CA GLU A 50 17.82 -32.43 -10.18
C GLU A 50 16.67 -31.61 -9.58
N LYS A 51 15.69 -31.27 -10.42
CA LYS A 51 14.46 -30.64 -9.98
C LYS A 51 13.49 -31.71 -9.48
N LEU A 52 13.11 -31.64 -8.21
CA LEU A 52 12.07 -32.50 -7.63
C LEU A 52 10.80 -31.68 -7.38
N PRO A 53 9.62 -32.07 -7.92
CA PRO A 53 8.39 -31.27 -7.83
C PRO A 53 7.88 -31.03 -6.40
N TRP A 54 8.25 -31.90 -5.47
CA TRP A 54 7.82 -31.86 -4.06
C TRP A 54 8.76 -31.04 -3.16
N LEU A 55 9.94 -30.63 -3.67
CA LEU A 55 10.86 -29.75 -2.96
C LEU A 55 10.50 -28.27 -3.18
N ALA A 56 10.77 -27.47 -2.16
CA ALA A 56 10.77 -26.02 -2.27
C ALA A 56 11.98 -25.54 -3.10
N ASN A 57 12.04 -24.26 -3.45
CA ASN A 57 13.22 -23.66 -4.08
C ASN A 57 14.46 -23.81 -3.17
N ASN A 58 14.24 -23.74 -1.85
CA ASN A 58 15.22 -24.18 -0.89
C ASN A 58 15.13 -25.71 -0.72
N PRO A 59 16.16 -26.47 -1.13
CA PRO A 59 16.17 -27.93 -1.11
C PRO A 59 15.97 -28.56 0.28
N PHE A 60 16.27 -27.84 1.36
CA PHE A 60 16.19 -28.37 2.72
C PHE A 60 14.76 -28.44 3.25
N TYR A 61 13.76 -28.02 2.44
CA TYR A 61 12.37 -27.98 2.83
C TYR A 61 11.48 -28.56 1.73
N THR A 62 10.44 -29.28 2.13
CA THR A 62 9.39 -29.69 1.20
C THR A 62 8.54 -28.48 0.80
N LYS A 63 7.92 -28.54 -0.38
CA LYS A 63 6.98 -27.52 -0.86
C LYS A 63 5.78 -27.37 0.07
N ARG A 64 5.30 -28.49 0.65
CA ARG A 64 4.20 -28.48 1.63
C ARG A 64 4.60 -27.77 2.92
N PHE A 65 5.85 -27.95 3.39
CA PHE A 65 6.38 -27.21 4.53
C PHE A 65 6.53 -25.72 4.21
N ALA A 66 7.07 -25.35 3.04
CA ALA A 66 7.15 -23.95 2.61
C ALA A 66 5.78 -23.26 2.60
N HIS A 67 4.76 -23.94 2.07
CA HIS A 67 3.38 -23.42 2.07
C HIS A 67 2.78 -23.33 3.48
N TYR A 68 3.12 -24.25 4.39
CA TYR A 68 2.70 -24.18 5.79
C TYR A 68 3.32 -22.96 6.50
N VAL A 69 4.62 -22.72 6.31
CA VAL A 69 5.31 -21.52 6.79
C VAL A 69 4.64 -20.26 6.25
N GLY A 70 4.43 -20.18 4.93
CA GLY A 70 3.79 -19.03 4.30
C GLY A 70 2.36 -18.76 4.79
N ARG A 71 1.57 -19.81 5.07
CA ARG A 71 0.23 -19.65 5.69
C ARG A 71 0.33 -19.07 7.11
N LYS A 72 1.29 -19.53 7.93
CA LYS A 72 1.50 -18.98 9.27
C LYS A 72 1.91 -17.51 9.25
N CYS A 73 2.77 -17.11 8.31
CA CYS A 73 3.17 -15.71 8.15
C CYS A 73 2.01 -14.76 7.78
N ARG A 74 0.84 -15.28 7.36
CA ARG A 74 -0.36 -14.45 7.17
C ARG A 74 -1.04 -14.05 8.49
N ALA A 75 -0.81 -14.80 9.57
CA ALA A 75 -1.43 -14.58 10.87
C ALA A 75 -0.43 -14.15 11.96
N MET A 76 0.87 -14.35 11.72
CA MET A 76 1.94 -14.14 12.69
C MET A 76 3.12 -13.40 12.05
N THR A 77 3.92 -12.72 12.85
CA THR A 77 5.14 -12.08 12.34
C THR A 77 6.15 -13.14 11.89
N VAL A 78 6.99 -12.82 10.90
CA VAL A 78 8.10 -13.69 10.46
C VAL A 78 8.99 -14.10 11.63
N LYS A 79 9.17 -13.21 12.62
CA LYS A 79 9.97 -13.47 13.83
C LYS A 79 9.31 -14.53 14.72
N ASP A 80 8.00 -14.45 14.94
CA ASP A 80 7.28 -15.42 15.77
C ASP A 80 7.23 -16.78 15.09
N VAL A 81 7.01 -16.81 13.77
CA VAL A 81 7.07 -18.07 12.99
C VAL A 81 8.47 -18.69 13.03
N ALA A 82 9.52 -17.88 12.94
CA ALA A 82 10.91 -18.34 13.06
C ALA A 82 11.17 -18.96 14.44
N LYS A 83 10.71 -18.30 15.52
CA LYS A 83 10.83 -18.81 16.89
C LYS A 83 10.05 -20.12 17.08
N GLU A 84 8.78 -20.14 16.67
CA GLU A 84 7.90 -21.31 16.81
C GLU A 84 8.48 -22.53 16.07
N LEU A 85 8.88 -22.35 14.81
CA LEU A 85 9.37 -23.44 13.98
C LEU A 85 10.87 -23.74 14.21
N LYS A 86 11.55 -22.99 15.09
CA LYS A 86 13.01 -22.97 15.29
C LYS A 86 13.74 -22.94 13.94
N LEU A 87 13.46 -21.90 13.16
CA LEU A 87 14.09 -21.60 11.88
C LEU A 87 14.82 -20.27 11.97
N ASP A 88 15.84 -20.10 11.14
CA ASP A 88 16.41 -18.77 10.91
C ASP A 88 15.37 -17.83 10.26
N TRP A 89 15.43 -16.55 10.60
CA TRP A 89 14.49 -15.55 10.09
C TRP A 89 14.55 -15.41 8.56
N HIS A 90 15.74 -15.43 7.96
CA HIS A 90 15.88 -15.35 6.50
C HIS A 90 15.32 -16.58 5.81
N THR A 91 15.41 -17.75 6.45
CA THR A 91 14.78 -18.97 5.96
C THR A 91 13.27 -18.84 5.91
N VAL A 92 12.63 -18.39 6.99
CA VAL A 92 11.17 -18.16 7.02
C VAL A 92 10.77 -17.18 5.92
N LYS A 93 11.50 -16.07 5.78
CA LYS A 93 11.25 -15.06 4.74
C LYS A 93 11.38 -15.63 3.33
N ALA A 94 12.35 -16.53 3.08
CA ALA A 94 12.51 -17.18 1.78
C ALA A 94 11.33 -18.11 1.45
N LEU A 95 10.90 -18.92 2.42
CA LEU A 95 9.76 -19.83 2.29
C LEU A 95 8.43 -19.08 2.12
N GLU A 96 8.24 -18.00 2.87
CA GLU A 96 7.09 -17.10 2.72
C GLU A 96 7.04 -16.48 1.31
N LYS A 97 8.16 -15.97 0.80
CA LYS A 97 8.23 -15.42 -0.56
C LYS A 97 7.83 -16.44 -1.62
N GLU A 98 8.30 -17.68 -1.50
CA GLU A 98 7.92 -18.75 -2.42
C GLU A 98 6.40 -19.04 -2.35
N TYR A 99 5.83 -19.09 -1.15
CA TYR A 99 4.39 -19.22 -0.97
C TYR A 99 3.62 -18.05 -1.62
N LEU A 100 4.06 -16.80 -1.42
CA LEU A 100 3.44 -15.61 -2.00
C LEU A 100 3.52 -15.62 -3.54
N GLN A 101 4.65 -16.04 -4.11
CA GLN A 101 4.80 -16.21 -5.56
C GLN A 101 3.79 -17.21 -6.12
N GLU A 102 3.56 -18.33 -5.43
CA GLU A 102 2.55 -19.29 -5.84
C GLU A 102 1.12 -18.72 -5.71
N GLN A 103 0.85 -17.89 -4.69
CA GLN A 103 -0.45 -17.21 -4.59
C GLN A 103 -0.68 -16.23 -5.74
N LEU A 104 0.34 -15.46 -6.12
CA LEU A 104 0.29 -14.55 -7.27
C LEU A 104 0.09 -15.31 -8.59
N ARG A 105 0.79 -16.45 -8.77
CA ARG A 105 0.64 -17.31 -9.94
C ARG A 105 -0.78 -17.86 -10.10
N ARG A 106 -1.42 -18.26 -8.98
CA ARG A 106 -2.79 -18.78 -8.96
C ARG A 106 -3.86 -17.70 -9.14
N ASN A 107 -3.55 -16.47 -8.74
CA ASN A 107 -4.47 -15.35 -8.81
C ASN A 107 -3.87 -14.25 -9.70
N PRO A 108 -3.85 -14.46 -11.03
CA PRO A 108 -3.31 -13.46 -11.95
C PRO A 108 -4.10 -12.16 -11.81
N VAL A 109 -3.38 -11.03 -11.96
CA VAL A 109 -3.95 -9.69 -11.85
C VAL A 109 -5.13 -9.55 -12.81
N ALA A 110 -6.28 -9.16 -12.24
CA ALA A 110 -7.51 -8.91 -12.98
C ALA A 110 -7.33 -7.77 -14.00
N ALA A 111 -8.33 -7.56 -14.85
CA ALA A 111 -8.42 -6.32 -15.60
C ALA A 111 -9.37 -5.39 -14.81
N PRO A 112 -8.86 -4.56 -13.89
CA PRO A 112 -9.70 -3.70 -13.05
C PRO A 112 -10.37 -2.63 -13.92
N ARG A 113 -11.63 -2.28 -13.60
CA ARG A 113 -12.28 -1.09 -14.18
C ARG A 113 -11.96 0.17 -13.39
N ALA A 114 -11.81 0.03 -12.07
CA ALA A 114 -11.43 1.11 -11.18
C ALA A 114 -10.10 0.81 -10.46
N ILE A 115 -9.13 1.71 -10.60
CA ILE A 115 -7.83 1.62 -9.91
C ILE A 115 -7.64 2.75 -8.91
N GLY A 116 -6.95 2.45 -7.81
CA GLY A 116 -6.47 3.43 -6.84
C GLY A 116 -4.95 3.51 -6.92
N ILE A 117 -4.41 4.72 -7.01
CA ILE A 117 -2.98 5.00 -7.13
C ILE A 117 -2.55 5.81 -5.91
N ASP A 118 -1.61 5.26 -5.14
CA ASP A 118 -1.09 5.88 -3.93
C ASP A 118 0.43 5.67 -3.80
N GLU A 119 1.06 6.39 -2.87
CA GLU A 119 2.48 6.24 -2.54
C GLU A 119 2.68 5.67 -1.13
N ILE A 120 3.59 4.71 -1.00
CA ILE A 120 4.12 4.26 0.28
C ILE A 120 5.55 4.73 0.42
N SER A 121 5.84 5.41 1.53
CA SER A 121 7.20 5.74 1.91
C SER A 121 7.88 4.53 2.57
N GLN A 122 8.89 3.93 1.94
CA GLN A 122 9.73 2.91 2.59
C GLN A 122 10.56 3.52 3.72
N ARG A 123 11.07 4.74 3.48
CA ARG A 123 11.70 5.59 4.49
C ARG A 123 11.21 7.01 4.23
N LYS A 124 10.51 7.59 5.20
CA LYS A 124 9.90 8.92 5.09
C LYS A 124 10.94 9.94 4.61
N GLY A 125 10.67 10.61 3.49
CA GLY A 125 11.56 11.61 2.89
C GLY A 125 12.64 11.09 1.94
N HIS A 126 12.75 9.79 1.69
CA HIS A 126 13.78 9.23 0.80
C HIS A 126 13.19 8.43 -0.36
N THR A 127 12.58 7.28 -0.09
CA THR A 127 12.18 6.32 -1.13
C THR A 127 10.68 6.11 -1.08
N TYR A 128 10.03 6.48 -2.18
CA TYR A 128 8.61 6.25 -2.41
C TYR A 128 8.46 5.05 -3.33
N ARG A 129 7.44 4.23 -3.07
CA ARG A 129 6.99 3.18 -3.97
C ARG A 129 5.54 3.47 -4.29
N ILE A 130 5.18 3.28 -5.55
CA ILE A 130 3.80 3.44 -6.00
C ILE A 130 3.07 2.12 -5.73
N VAL A 131 1.86 2.24 -5.19
CA VAL A 131 0.93 1.14 -5.01
C VAL A 131 -0.27 1.39 -5.89
N VAL A 132 -0.58 0.40 -6.73
CA VAL A 132 -1.83 0.40 -7.50
C VAL A 132 -2.72 -0.70 -6.97
N SER A 133 -3.97 -0.35 -6.67
CA SER A 133 -4.98 -1.25 -6.14
C SER A 133 -6.17 -1.35 -7.09
N ASP A 134 -6.74 -2.54 -7.19
CA ASP A 134 -8.07 -2.78 -7.75
C ASP A 134 -9.10 -2.36 -6.71
N LEU A 135 -9.83 -1.28 -6.98
CA LEU A 135 -10.80 -0.69 -6.06
C LEU A 135 -12.09 -1.51 -5.97
N GLU A 136 -12.44 -2.26 -7.01
CA GLU A 136 -13.63 -3.12 -7.01
C GLU A 136 -13.39 -4.35 -6.12
N ARG A 137 -12.17 -4.90 -6.16
CA ARG A 137 -11.80 -6.08 -5.36
C ARG A 137 -11.16 -5.74 -4.01
N GLY A 138 -10.83 -4.48 -3.77
CA GLY A 138 -10.14 -4.02 -2.56
C GLY A 138 -8.76 -4.65 -2.37
N LYS A 139 -7.98 -4.82 -3.45
CA LYS A 139 -6.70 -5.54 -3.41
C LYS A 139 -5.58 -4.78 -4.13
N PRO A 140 -4.36 -4.73 -3.56
CA PRO A 140 -3.20 -4.25 -4.29
C PRO A 140 -2.91 -5.19 -5.46
N ILE A 141 -2.74 -4.62 -6.64
CA ILE A 141 -2.44 -5.35 -7.89
C ILE A 141 -1.02 -5.09 -8.40
N TRP A 142 -0.39 -4.01 -7.93
CA TRP A 142 0.98 -3.69 -8.29
C TRP A 142 1.67 -2.89 -7.20
N PHE A 143 2.95 -3.17 -7.02
CA PHE A 143 3.85 -2.46 -6.10
C PHE A 143 5.18 -2.27 -6.82
N GLY A 144 5.58 -1.02 -7.05
CA GLY A 144 6.77 -0.76 -7.85
C GLY A 144 7.13 0.71 -7.96
N GLY A 145 7.87 1.03 -9.02
CA GLY A 145 8.48 2.35 -9.20
C GLY A 145 9.71 2.54 -8.32
N GLU A 146 10.68 3.32 -8.74
CA GLU A 146 11.82 3.73 -7.91
C GLU A 146 11.50 5.01 -7.11
N ASP A 147 10.46 5.70 -7.54
CA ASP A 147 9.97 6.97 -7.02
C ASP A 147 8.48 7.18 -7.38
N ARG A 148 8.01 8.42 -7.25
CA ARG A 148 6.66 8.89 -7.62
C ARG A 148 6.60 9.60 -8.98
N SER A 149 7.52 9.29 -9.89
CA SER A 149 7.57 9.89 -11.23
C SER A 149 6.53 9.30 -12.18
N GLU A 150 6.35 9.97 -13.32
CA GLU A 150 5.54 9.48 -14.44
C GLU A 150 6.09 8.15 -14.96
N ALA A 151 7.42 8.04 -15.11
CA ALA A 151 8.09 6.84 -15.60
C ALA A 151 7.87 5.64 -14.67
N SER A 152 7.90 5.85 -13.35
CA SER A 152 7.62 4.81 -12.36
C SER A 152 6.18 4.28 -12.48
N LEU A 153 5.18 5.14 -12.73
CA LEU A 153 3.81 4.70 -12.93
C LEU A 153 3.59 4.06 -14.33
N ASP A 154 4.32 4.51 -15.36
CA ASP A 154 4.29 3.89 -16.69
C ASP A 154 4.70 2.41 -16.64
N MET A 155 5.60 2.01 -15.72
CA MET A 155 5.96 0.61 -15.50
C MET A 155 4.76 -0.25 -15.13
N PHE A 156 3.81 0.27 -14.36
CA PHE A 156 2.57 -0.43 -14.04
C PHE A 156 1.76 -0.68 -15.31
N TYR A 157 1.47 0.37 -16.08
CA TYR A 157 0.68 0.26 -17.30
C TYR A 157 1.32 -0.66 -18.34
N HIS A 158 2.65 -0.62 -18.46
CA HIS A 158 3.40 -1.54 -19.30
C HIS A 158 3.25 -3.00 -18.84
N SER A 159 3.39 -3.25 -17.53
CA SER A 159 3.25 -4.59 -16.95
C SER A 159 1.83 -5.15 -17.04
N LEU A 160 0.81 -4.27 -16.98
CA LEU A 160 -0.60 -4.63 -17.11
C LEU A 160 -0.95 -4.98 -18.56
N GLY A 161 -0.31 -4.28 -19.50
CA GLY A 161 -0.44 -4.47 -20.94
C GLY A 161 -1.66 -3.75 -21.53
N PRO A 162 -1.61 -3.38 -22.82
CA PRO A 162 -2.57 -2.45 -23.44
C PRO A 162 -4.02 -2.96 -23.41
N LYS A 163 -4.24 -4.28 -23.53
CA LYS A 163 -5.59 -4.88 -23.51
C LYS A 163 -6.30 -4.69 -22.17
N LYS A 164 -5.57 -4.77 -21.06
CA LYS A 164 -6.13 -4.61 -19.71
C LYS A 164 -6.21 -3.13 -19.33
N SER A 165 -5.22 -2.33 -19.70
CA SER A 165 -5.22 -0.88 -19.47
C SER A 165 -6.44 -0.20 -20.12
N LYS A 166 -6.84 -0.63 -21.33
CA LYS A 166 -8.05 -0.13 -22.01
C LYS A 166 -9.36 -0.35 -21.26
N LYS A 167 -9.40 -1.29 -20.30
CA LYS A 167 -10.60 -1.58 -19.48
C LYS A 167 -10.71 -0.70 -18.25
N ILE A 168 -9.66 0.07 -17.94
CA ILE A 168 -9.68 1.03 -16.84
C ILE A 168 -10.58 2.19 -17.27
N GLU A 169 -11.60 2.44 -16.48
CA GLU A 169 -12.59 3.51 -16.66
C GLU A 169 -12.44 4.60 -15.59
N LEU A 170 -11.88 4.26 -14.43
CA LEU A 170 -11.69 5.19 -13.31
C LEU A 170 -10.31 5.00 -12.68
N ALA A 171 -9.59 6.10 -12.51
CA ALA A 171 -8.34 6.16 -11.76
C ALA A 171 -8.50 7.14 -10.60
N VAL A 172 -8.53 6.62 -9.37
CA VAL A 172 -8.54 7.40 -8.14
C VAL A 172 -7.10 7.63 -7.70
N MET A 173 -6.69 8.89 -7.51
CA MET A 173 -5.30 9.23 -7.20
C MET A 173 -5.18 10.50 -6.36
N ASP A 174 -3.97 10.76 -5.83
CA ASP A 174 -3.60 12.06 -5.29
C ASP A 174 -3.48 13.11 -6.43
N MET A 175 -3.53 14.40 -6.08
CA MET A 175 -3.38 15.56 -6.97
C MET A 175 -1.95 15.75 -7.52
N TRP A 176 -1.14 14.70 -7.50
CA TRP A 176 0.23 14.72 -8.00
C TRP A 176 0.25 14.69 -9.53
N LYS A 177 0.76 15.78 -10.14
CA LYS A 177 0.75 15.97 -11.60
C LYS A 177 1.39 14.81 -12.39
N ALA A 178 2.39 14.11 -11.83
CA ALA A 178 3.02 13.01 -12.54
C ALA A 178 2.07 11.80 -12.70
N PHE A 179 1.21 11.54 -11.72
CA PHE A 179 0.20 10.48 -11.82
C PHE A 179 -0.88 10.84 -12.84
N GLU A 180 -1.33 12.09 -12.83
CA GLU A 180 -2.29 12.59 -13.81
C GLU A 180 -1.75 12.47 -15.24
N LYS A 181 -0.50 12.88 -15.47
CA LYS A 181 0.17 12.78 -16.77
C LYS A 181 0.31 11.34 -17.26
N SER A 182 0.85 10.46 -16.43
CA SER A 182 1.00 9.03 -16.78
C SER A 182 -0.36 8.38 -17.06
N THR A 183 -1.38 8.69 -16.26
CA THR A 183 -2.73 8.15 -16.45
C THR A 183 -3.36 8.65 -17.75
N LYS A 184 -3.33 9.96 -18.02
CA LYS A 184 -3.82 10.53 -19.30
C LYS A 184 -3.08 9.95 -20.52
N LYS A 185 -1.79 9.66 -20.38
CA LYS A 185 -0.97 9.06 -21.44
C LYS A 185 -1.32 7.60 -21.71
N ASN A 186 -1.44 6.77 -20.68
CA ASN A 186 -1.57 5.31 -20.83
C ASN A 186 -3.03 4.82 -20.89
N VAL A 187 -3.95 5.55 -20.26
CA VAL A 187 -5.38 5.24 -20.19
C VAL A 187 -6.23 6.51 -20.39
N PRO A 188 -6.14 7.17 -21.57
CA PRO A 188 -6.83 8.44 -21.83
C PRO A 188 -8.36 8.37 -21.70
N GLN A 189 -8.94 7.18 -21.82
CA GLN A 189 -10.38 6.96 -21.65
C GLN A 189 -10.83 6.95 -20.18
N ALA A 190 -9.91 6.80 -19.23
CA ALA A 190 -10.24 6.71 -17.82
C ALA A 190 -10.52 8.10 -17.23
N ALA A 191 -11.61 8.21 -16.46
CA ALA A 191 -11.87 9.37 -15.63
C ALA A 191 -10.85 9.42 -14.49
N ILE A 192 -10.33 10.60 -14.19
CA ILE A 192 -9.45 10.83 -13.04
C ILE A 192 -10.29 11.41 -11.92
N LEU A 193 -10.26 10.74 -10.76
CA LEU A 193 -10.92 11.19 -9.54
C LEU A 193 -9.87 11.43 -8.46
N TYR A 194 -9.89 12.63 -7.86
CA TYR A 194 -9.01 12.91 -6.74
C TYR A 194 -9.57 12.34 -5.44
N ASP A 195 -8.72 11.66 -4.69
CA ASP A 195 -9.10 11.04 -3.42
C ASP A 195 -9.54 12.10 -2.38
N LYS A 196 -10.68 11.84 -1.75
CA LYS A 196 -11.26 12.65 -0.66
C LYS A 196 -10.26 12.95 0.44
N PHE A 197 -9.44 11.98 0.85
CA PHE A 197 -8.51 12.18 1.95
C PHE A 197 -7.52 13.31 1.64
N HIS A 198 -6.97 13.34 0.43
CA HIS A 198 -6.02 14.34 -0.02
C HIS A 198 -6.67 15.73 -0.13
N VAL A 199 -7.90 15.82 -0.65
CA VAL A 199 -8.65 17.08 -0.71
C VAL A 199 -8.93 17.62 0.70
N MET A 200 -9.40 16.78 1.62
CA MET A 200 -9.66 17.18 3.01
C MET A 200 -8.38 17.55 3.77
N ARG A 201 -7.25 16.91 3.44
CA ARG A 201 -5.94 17.23 3.99
C ARG A 201 -5.50 18.65 3.59
N HIS A 202 -5.70 19.06 2.33
CA HIS A 202 -5.39 20.43 1.90
C HIS A 202 -6.18 21.49 2.70
N LEU A 203 -7.46 21.23 2.99
CA LEU A 203 -8.26 22.10 3.86
C LEU A 203 -7.76 22.11 5.31
N GLY A 204 -7.33 20.95 5.83
CA GLY A 204 -6.67 20.85 7.13
C GLY A 204 -5.37 21.66 7.20
N ASP A 205 -4.54 21.59 6.16
CA ASP A 205 -3.30 22.35 6.07
C ASP A 205 -3.56 23.87 5.98
N ALA A 206 -4.59 24.29 5.24
CA ALA A 206 -5.04 25.67 5.20
C ALA A 206 -5.51 26.15 6.59
N LEU A 207 -6.28 25.33 7.30
CA LEU A 207 -6.71 25.61 8.67
C LEU A 207 -5.53 25.71 9.64
N ASP A 208 -4.51 24.85 9.53
CA ASP A 208 -3.29 24.93 10.35
C ASP A 208 -2.46 26.17 10.04
N LYS A 209 -2.44 26.66 8.77
CA LYS A 209 -1.82 27.94 8.42
C LYS A 209 -2.52 29.11 9.11
N ILE A 210 -3.85 29.15 9.08
CA ILE A 210 -4.63 30.20 9.78
C ILE A 210 -4.35 30.13 11.28
N ARG A 211 -4.37 28.94 11.89
CA ARG A 211 -4.02 28.73 13.29
C ARG A 211 -2.64 29.30 13.64
N LYS A 212 -1.63 29.07 12.78
CA LYS A 212 -0.26 29.61 12.96
C LYS A 212 -0.22 31.14 12.86
N MET A 213 -0.94 31.72 11.90
CA MET A 213 -1.05 33.18 11.77
C MET A 213 -1.71 33.81 13.00
N GLU A 214 -2.81 33.22 13.48
CA GLU A 214 -3.52 33.69 14.66
C GLU A 214 -2.67 33.52 15.93
N TYR A 215 -1.91 32.42 16.05
CA TYR A 215 -0.95 32.24 17.14
C TYR A 215 0.11 33.36 17.16
N GLY A 216 0.66 33.72 15.99
CA GLY A 216 1.67 34.77 15.87
C GLY A 216 1.16 36.19 16.16
N ARG A 217 -0.16 36.42 16.09
CA ARG A 217 -0.79 37.70 16.42
C ARG A 217 -1.01 37.90 17.93
N LEU A 218 -0.99 36.82 18.71
CA LEU A 218 -1.21 36.86 20.15
C LEU A 218 0.12 37.00 20.89
N SER A 219 0.12 37.69 22.02
CA SER A 219 1.28 37.79 22.93
C SER A 219 0.87 37.43 24.36
N GLY A 220 1.81 36.94 25.16
CA GLY A 220 1.58 36.61 26.58
C GLY A 220 0.56 35.49 26.84
N LYS A 221 -0.33 35.68 27.83
CA LYS A 221 -1.27 34.64 28.33
C LYS A 221 -2.28 34.17 27.27
N ASP A 222 -2.54 34.94 26.22
CA ASP A 222 -3.51 34.61 25.18
C ASP A 222 -3.04 33.50 24.23
N GLN A 223 -1.72 33.28 24.11
CA GLN A 223 -1.16 32.18 23.30
C GLN A 223 -1.51 30.80 23.86
N SER A 224 -1.79 30.70 25.17
CA SER A 224 -2.11 29.44 25.86
C SER A 224 -3.36 28.75 25.29
N TYR A 225 -4.31 29.51 24.74
CA TYR A 225 -5.54 28.97 24.16
C TYR A 225 -5.35 28.26 22.82
N ILE A 226 -4.35 28.66 22.04
CA ILE A 226 -4.04 28.08 20.72
C ILE A 226 -2.94 27.01 20.83
N LYS A 227 -2.05 27.12 21.82
CA LYS A 227 -0.97 26.17 22.07
C LYS A 227 -1.53 24.78 22.39
N GLY A 228 -1.00 23.75 21.73
CA GLY A 228 -1.42 22.35 21.93
C GLY A 228 -2.75 21.95 21.27
N GLN A 229 -3.54 22.89 20.74
CA GLN A 229 -4.87 22.59 20.17
C GLN A 229 -4.86 22.17 18.69
N LYS A 230 -3.68 21.94 18.10
CA LYS A 230 -3.56 21.55 16.68
C LYS A 230 -4.40 20.31 16.36
N TYR A 231 -4.24 19.23 17.12
CA TYR A 231 -4.96 17.99 16.85
C TYR A 231 -6.44 18.09 17.17
N THR A 232 -6.81 18.87 18.19
CA THR A 232 -8.22 19.19 18.50
C THR A 232 -8.92 19.88 17.32
N LEU A 233 -8.21 20.78 16.63
CA LEU A 233 -8.72 21.54 15.49
C LEU A 233 -8.79 20.71 14.20
N LEU A 234 -7.81 19.82 13.98
CA LEU A 234 -7.71 19.02 12.75
C LEU A 234 -8.50 17.71 12.81
N SER A 235 -8.88 17.24 14.00
CA SER A 235 -9.68 16.03 14.16
C SER A 235 -11.13 16.26 13.72
N ASN A 236 -11.75 15.23 13.16
CA ASN A 236 -13.19 15.25 12.93
C ASN A 236 -13.91 15.38 14.28
N ARG A 237 -14.96 16.20 14.33
CA ARG A 237 -15.70 16.49 15.56
C ARG A 237 -16.20 15.23 16.28
N GLU A 238 -16.59 14.21 15.51
CA GLU A 238 -17.07 12.92 16.01
C GLU A 238 -15.99 12.16 16.78
N ASN A 239 -14.73 12.27 16.35
CA ASN A 239 -13.57 11.58 16.94
C ASN A 239 -13.00 12.29 18.18
N LEU A 240 -13.51 13.48 18.51
CA LEU A 240 -13.05 14.24 19.68
C LEU A 240 -13.64 13.68 20.98
N THR A 241 -12.79 13.53 21.99
CA THR A 241 -13.19 13.29 23.39
C THR A 241 -14.03 14.45 23.92
N LEU A 242 -14.73 14.22 25.04
CA LEU A 242 -15.53 15.28 25.70
C LEU A 242 -14.69 16.53 26.01
N ASP A 243 -13.48 16.33 26.54
CA ASP A 243 -12.56 17.44 26.83
C ASP A 243 -12.05 18.11 25.56
N GLY A 244 -11.76 17.33 24.51
CA GLY A 244 -11.42 17.86 23.19
C GLY A 244 -12.53 18.75 22.62
N ARG A 245 -13.80 18.35 22.75
CA ARG A 245 -14.96 19.15 22.31
C ARG A 245 -15.10 20.44 23.12
N LYS A 246 -14.89 20.40 24.43
CA LYS A 246 -14.90 21.61 25.29
C LYS A 246 -13.78 22.57 24.91
N ALA A 247 -12.55 22.06 24.73
CA ALA A 247 -11.40 22.84 24.30
C ALA A 247 -11.64 23.48 22.92
N LEU A 248 -12.18 22.72 21.96
CA LEU A 248 -12.55 23.23 20.64
C LEU A 248 -13.56 24.36 20.76
N LYS A 249 -14.65 24.16 21.50
CA LYS A 249 -15.69 25.19 21.69
C LYS A 249 -15.11 26.48 22.28
N LYS A 250 -14.22 26.37 23.26
CA LYS A 250 -13.53 27.51 23.88
C LYS A 250 -12.65 28.24 22.85
N LEU A 251 -11.87 27.49 22.07
CA LEU A 251 -10.98 28.02 21.04
C LEU A 251 -11.76 28.75 19.93
N LEU A 252 -12.82 28.14 19.39
CA LEU A 252 -13.63 28.75 18.33
C LEU A 252 -14.42 29.97 18.83
N ARG A 253 -14.81 30.00 20.11
CA ARG A 253 -15.45 31.19 20.71
C ARG A 253 -14.46 32.35 20.85
N ALA A 254 -13.20 32.06 21.14
CA ALA A 254 -12.16 33.08 21.34
C ALA A 254 -11.61 33.64 20.02
N ASN A 255 -11.64 32.87 18.92
CA ASN A 255 -11.09 33.31 17.64
C ASN A 255 -12.10 33.17 16.49
N LYS A 256 -12.71 34.30 16.10
CA LYS A 256 -13.73 34.37 15.04
C LYS A 256 -13.18 33.88 13.70
N ARG A 257 -11.94 34.24 13.34
CA ARG A 257 -11.32 33.84 12.06
C ARG A 257 -11.11 32.33 11.99
N LEU A 258 -10.63 31.74 13.08
CA LEU A 258 -10.44 30.31 13.21
C LEU A 258 -11.77 29.56 13.22
N ASN A 259 -12.81 30.13 13.85
CA ASN A 259 -14.17 29.59 13.81
C ASN A 259 -14.73 29.51 12.39
N THR A 260 -14.64 30.61 11.63
CA THR A 260 -15.05 30.63 10.23
C THR A 260 -14.30 29.57 9.42
N ALA A 261 -12.97 29.53 9.52
CA ALA A 261 -12.15 28.55 8.80
C ALA A 261 -12.51 27.10 9.15
N TYR A 262 -12.74 26.82 10.43
CA TYR A 262 -13.17 25.51 10.91
C TYR A 262 -14.54 25.13 10.33
N ALA A 263 -15.54 26.02 10.41
CA ALA A 263 -16.88 25.77 9.87
C ALA A 263 -16.86 25.52 8.34
N LEU A 264 -16.03 26.25 7.61
CA LEU A 264 -15.83 26.06 6.16
C LEU A 264 -15.22 24.70 5.84
N ARG A 265 -14.22 24.25 6.61
CA ARG A 265 -13.64 22.91 6.45
C ARG A 265 -14.67 21.82 6.74
N GLU A 266 -15.37 21.92 7.87
CA GLU A 266 -16.34 20.88 8.27
C GLU A 266 -17.51 20.79 7.28
N SER A 267 -18.04 21.94 6.85
CA SER A 267 -19.12 21.97 5.84
C SER A 267 -18.67 21.36 4.51
N PHE A 268 -17.43 21.56 4.07
CA PHE A 268 -16.92 20.98 2.83
C PHE A 268 -17.02 19.45 2.80
N GLY A 269 -16.94 18.78 3.95
CA GLY A 269 -17.14 17.33 4.05
C GLY A 269 -18.50 16.86 3.52
N GLN A 270 -19.52 17.73 3.53
CA GLN A 270 -20.86 17.46 3.01
C GLN A 270 -20.88 17.24 1.49
N LEU A 271 -19.86 17.70 0.75
CA LEU A 271 -19.74 17.50 -0.69
C LEU A 271 -19.91 16.03 -1.08
N TRP A 272 -19.38 15.12 -0.26
CA TRP A 272 -19.46 13.67 -0.48
C TRP A 272 -20.75 13.02 0.02
N SER A 273 -21.66 13.75 0.67
CA SER A 273 -22.99 13.24 1.04
C SER A 273 -24.04 13.40 -0.05
N TYR A 274 -23.78 14.23 -1.07
CA TYR A 274 -24.70 14.43 -2.18
C TYR A 274 -24.71 13.21 -3.12
N LYS A 275 -25.92 12.79 -3.52
CA LYS A 275 -26.14 11.64 -4.42
C LYS A 275 -26.27 12.02 -5.90
N THR A 276 -26.39 13.31 -6.19
CA THR A 276 -26.58 13.82 -7.55
C THR A 276 -25.56 14.90 -7.86
N GLU A 277 -25.04 14.89 -9.09
CA GLU A 277 -24.05 15.87 -9.55
C GLU A 277 -24.52 17.32 -9.42
N GLY A 278 -25.78 17.62 -9.79
CA GLY A 278 -26.33 18.98 -9.74
C GLY A 278 -26.24 19.60 -8.35
N TRP A 279 -26.74 18.91 -7.33
CA TRP A 279 -26.66 19.37 -5.93
C TRP A 279 -25.21 19.47 -5.42
N ALA A 280 -24.33 18.54 -5.81
CA ALA A 280 -22.92 18.60 -5.42
C ALA A 280 -22.21 19.82 -6.02
N ARG A 281 -22.46 20.13 -7.30
CA ARG A 281 -21.94 21.32 -7.98
C ARG A 281 -22.46 22.60 -7.36
N GLN A 282 -23.77 22.71 -7.15
CA GLN A 282 -24.37 23.87 -6.51
C GLN A 282 -23.81 24.10 -5.10
N PHE A 283 -23.65 23.03 -4.31
CA PHE A 283 -23.00 23.13 -3.00
C PHE A 283 -21.56 23.64 -3.13
N PHE A 284 -20.77 23.10 -4.05
CA PHE A 284 -19.38 23.50 -4.25
C PHE A 284 -19.26 24.97 -4.67
N ASP A 285 -20.11 25.43 -5.58
CA ASP A 285 -20.14 26.83 -6.04
C ASP A 285 -20.55 27.78 -4.91
N ASN A 286 -21.60 27.44 -4.15
CA ASN A 286 -22.00 28.19 -2.97
C ASN A 286 -20.90 28.24 -1.91
N TRP A 287 -20.22 27.11 -1.67
CA TRP A 287 -19.09 27.05 -0.76
C TRP A 287 -17.93 27.93 -1.24
N LYS A 288 -17.64 27.95 -2.55
CA LYS A 288 -16.63 28.83 -3.14
C LYS A 288 -16.98 30.31 -3.02
N GLU A 289 -18.24 30.69 -3.24
CA GLU A 289 -18.71 32.06 -3.01
C GLU A 289 -18.55 32.47 -1.54
N SER A 290 -18.82 31.55 -0.60
CA SER A 290 -18.66 31.80 0.83
C SER A 290 -17.22 32.14 1.24
N LEU A 291 -16.21 31.81 0.42
CA LEU A 291 -14.81 32.16 0.65
C LEU A 291 -14.48 33.61 0.27
N LYS A 292 -15.13 34.19 -0.76
CA LYS A 292 -14.72 35.47 -1.36
C LYS A 292 -14.74 36.65 -0.39
N TRP A 293 -15.62 36.60 0.60
CA TRP A 293 -15.81 37.67 1.58
C TRP A 293 -15.13 37.41 2.93
N GLN A 294 -14.41 36.29 3.05
CA GLN A 294 -13.76 35.90 4.29
C GLN A 294 -12.30 36.35 4.26
N ARG A 295 -11.91 37.24 5.17
CA ARG A 295 -10.51 37.68 5.35
C ARG A 295 -9.67 36.58 6.02
N LEU A 296 -9.56 35.40 5.42
CA LEU A 296 -8.88 34.22 5.97
C LEU A 296 -7.38 34.17 5.66
N VAL A 297 -6.95 34.92 4.65
CA VAL A 297 -5.53 35.16 4.33
C VAL A 297 -5.28 36.66 4.45
#